data_AF-A0A8J6HZY3-F1
#
_entry.id   AF-A0A8J6HZY3-F1
#
_cell.length_a   1.000
_cell.length_b   1.000
_cell.length_c   1.000
_cell.angle_alpha   90.00
_cell.angle_beta   90.00
_cell.angle_gamma   90.00
#
_symmetry.space_group_name_H-M   'P 1'
#
loop_
_entity.id
_entity.type
_entity.pdbx_description
1 polymer ?
#
loop_
_entity_poly.entity_id
_entity_poly.type
_entity_poly.pdbx_seq_one_letter_code
_entity_poly.pdbx_strand_id
1 'polypeptide(L)'
;MFYRDGKGGTTITRPRLEEICDVLKRLKGERVLLLLESGDREWVRVVAVIDRILVATLDRKFIFVDCNCICAVIADCLDVIADQFGLSYEEENAVVEGEE
;
A
#
# COMPACT_ATOMS: atom_id res chain seq x y z
N MET A 1 9.76 -14.99 0.84
CA MET A 1 10.69 -15.98 1.46
C MET A 1 9.91 -17.27 1.72
N PHE A 2 10.24 -18.36 1.04
CA PHE A 2 9.53 -19.64 1.15
C PHE A 2 10.22 -20.54 2.18
N TYR A 3 9.50 -21.02 3.19
CA TYR A 3 9.98 -22.10 4.06
C TYR A 3 9.33 -23.42 3.63
N ARG A 4 10.15 -24.42 3.32
CA ARG A 4 9.71 -25.81 3.12
C ARG A 4 9.72 -26.51 4.47
N ASP A 5 8.55 -26.74 5.04
CA ASP A 5 8.42 -27.64 6.19
C ASP A 5 8.13 -29.07 5.69
N GLY A 6 8.74 -30.05 6.35
CA GLY A 6 8.96 -31.43 5.86
C GLY A 6 7.73 -32.36 5.82
N LYS A 7 6.52 -31.85 5.55
CA LYS A 7 5.33 -32.65 5.29
C LYS A 7 4.55 -32.00 4.14
N GLY A 8 4.27 -32.77 3.09
CA GLY A 8 3.74 -32.33 1.79
C GLY A 8 2.39 -31.61 1.81
N GLY A 9 2.40 -30.36 2.29
CA GLY A 9 1.36 -29.37 2.08
C GLY A 9 2.05 -28.02 1.98
N THR A 10 1.99 -27.40 0.81
CA THR A 10 2.45 -26.01 0.65
C THR A 10 1.47 -25.12 1.40
N THR A 11 1.72 -24.87 2.68
CA THR A 11 0.95 -23.87 3.43
C THR A 11 1.33 -22.49 2.92
N ILE A 12 0.51 -21.94 2.02
CA ILE A 12 0.59 -20.54 1.62
C ILE A 12 0.14 -19.73 2.84
N THR A 13 1.09 -19.32 3.69
CA THR A 13 0.85 -18.34 4.74
C THR A 13 0.68 -16.97 4.10
N ARG A 14 -0.53 -16.71 3.58
CA ARG A 14 -0.90 -15.36 3.15
C ARG A 14 -0.85 -14.46 4.39
N PRO A 15 -0.14 -13.31 4.35
CA PRO A 15 -0.20 -12.37 5.45
C PRO A 15 -1.66 -11.93 5.61
N ARG A 16 -2.22 -12.13 6.80
CA ARG A 16 -3.53 -11.60 7.15
C ARG A 16 -3.38 -10.09 7.31
N LEU A 17 -4.05 -9.33 6.45
CA LEU A 17 -4.24 -7.90 6.64
C LEU A 17 -5.47 -7.78 7.54
N GLU A 18 -5.25 -7.51 8.81
CA GLU A 18 -6.34 -7.44 9.79
C GLU A 18 -6.91 -6.01 9.84
N GLU A 19 -6.08 -5.00 9.61
CA GLU A 19 -6.46 -3.58 9.64
C GLU A 19 -5.86 -2.79 8.45
N ILE A 20 -6.51 -1.70 8.03
CA ILE A 20 -6.00 -0.75 7.01
C ILE A 20 -4.58 -0.26 7.34
N CYS A 21 -4.29 -0.10 8.63
CA CYS A 21 -2.99 0.28 9.15
C CYS A 21 -1.87 -0.70 8.72
N ASP A 22 -2.16 -1.99 8.56
CA ASP A 22 -1.16 -2.97 8.12
C ASP A 22 -0.81 -2.84 6.64
N VAL A 23 -1.74 -2.35 5.84
CA VAL A 23 -1.47 -1.97 4.45
C VAL A 23 -0.60 -0.71 4.42
N LEU A 24 -0.97 0.31 5.20
CA LEU A 24 -0.24 1.58 5.26
C LEU A 24 1.20 1.41 5.77
N LYS A 25 1.46 0.48 6.70
CA LYS A 25 2.84 0.12 7.13
C LYS A 25 3.74 -0.27 5.96
N ARG A 26 3.18 -0.93 4.95
CA ARG A 26 3.91 -1.45 3.77
C ARG A 26 4.08 -0.39 2.69
N LEU A 27 3.21 0.62 2.67
CA LEU A 27 3.25 1.74 1.74
C LEU A 27 4.16 2.87 2.22
N LYS A 28 5.11 2.60 3.12
CA LYS A 28 6.03 3.62 3.64
C LYS A 28 6.82 4.26 2.50
N GLY A 29 6.76 5.58 2.41
CA GLY A 29 7.41 6.36 1.35
C GLY A 29 6.52 6.59 0.13
N GLU A 30 5.42 5.85 -0.01
CA GLU A 30 4.49 5.96 -1.11
C GLU A 30 3.49 7.11 -0.92
N ARG A 31 3.02 7.63 -2.05
CA ARG A 31 1.95 8.62 -2.09
C ARG A 31 0.61 7.90 -2.25
N VAL A 32 -0.31 8.16 -1.33
CA VAL A 32 -1.60 7.47 -1.25
C VAL A 32 -2.72 8.50 -1.12
N LEU A 33 -3.90 8.16 -1.62
CA LEU A 33 -5.13 8.89 -1.38
C LEU A 33 -5.87 8.23 -0.21
N LEU A 34 -6.09 8.99 0.85
CA LEU A 34 -6.93 8.59 1.97
C LEU A 34 -8.38 9.03 1.71
N LEU A 35 -9.31 8.12 1.94
CA LEU A 35 -10.73 8.45 2.11
C LEU A 35 -11.06 8.37 3.59
N LEU A 36 -11.37 9.51 4.20
CA LEU A 36 -11.69 9.60 5.61
C LEU A 36 -13.18 9.37 5.85
N GLU A 37 -13.53 8.98 7.08
CA GLU A 37 -14.93 8.80 7.53
C GLU A 37 -15.75 10.10 7.42
N SER A 38 -15.09 11.26 7.52
CA SER A 38 -15.72 12.56 7.27
C SER A 38 -16.20 12.73 5.82
N GLY A 39 -15.76 11.87 4.90
CA GLY A 39 -15.96 12.00 3.45
C GLY A 39 -14.84 12.77 2.75
N ASP A 40 -13.90 13.35 3.50
CA ASP A 40 -12.76 14.08 2.95
C ASP A 40 -11.79 13.14 2.24
N ARG A 41 -11.10 13.70 1.23
CA ARG A 41 -10.16 12.98 0.39
C ARG A 41 -8.83 13.70 0.39
N GLU A 42 -7.79 13.03 0.88
CA GLU A 42 -6.50 13.66 1.12
C GLU A 42 -5.36 12.86 0.50
N TRP A 43 -4.56 13.52 -0.35
CA TRP A 43 -3.34 12.96 -0.91
C TRP A 43 -2.18 13.17 0.05
N VAL A 44 -1.63 12.08 0.56
CA VAL A 44 -0.58 12.13 1.57
C VAL A 44 0.57 11.22 1.18
N ARG A 45 1.77 11.52 1.70
CA ARG A 45 2.90 10.58 1.62
C ARG A 45 3.05 9.86 2.95
N VAL A 46 3.03 8.54 2.95
CA VAL A 46 3.14 7.74 4.18
C VAL A 46 4.58 7.84 4.71
N VAL A 47 4.71 8.17 6.00
CA VAL A 47 6.01 8.25 6.67
C VAL A 47 6.21 7.05 7.58
N ALA A 48 5.20 6.72 8.38
CA ALA A 48 5.20 5.59 9.30
C ALA A 48 3.77 5.29 9.76
N VAL A 49 3.60 4.14 10.39
CA VAL A 49 2.42 3.84 11.21
C VAL A 49 2.94 3.43 12.58
N ILE A 50 2.48 4.13 13.62
CA ILE A 50 2.85 3.87 15.02
C ILE A 50 1.56 3.44 15.72
N ASP A 51 1.53 2.19 16.19
CA ASP A 51 0.32 1.54 16.69
C ASP A 51 -0.84 1.63 15.67
N ARG A 52 -1.85 2.45 15.97
CA ARG A 52 -3.02 2.72 15.10
C ARG A 52 -3.03 4.12 14.49
N ILE A 53 -1.92 4.83 14.55
CA ILE A 53 -1.79 6.19 14.03
C ILE A 53 -0.96 6.16 12.76
N LEU A 54 -1.55 6.57 11.64
CA LEU A 54 -0.85 6.91 10.43
C LEU A 54 -0.13 8.25 10.62
N VAL A 55 1.18 8.25 10.42
CA VAL A 55 2.00 9.45 10.28
C VAL A 55 2.26 9.65 8.80
N ALA A 56 1.80 10.77 8.26
CA ALA A 56 1.97 11.10 6.84
C ALA A 56 2.37 12.57 6.67
N THR A 57 2.83 12.92 5.47
CA THR A 57 3.04 14.33 5.11
C THR A 57 2.01 14.82 4.11
N LEU A 58 1.50 16.01 4.36
CA LEU A 58 0.63 16.81 3.50
C LEU A 58 1.23 18.22 3.42
N ASP A 59 1.56 18.73 2.23
CA ASP A 59 2.08 20.09 2.02
C ASP A 59 3.18 20.53 3.00
N ARG A 60 4.23 19.70 3.14
CA ARG A 60 5.37 19.90 4.05
C ARG A 60 5.03 19.90 5.55
N LYS A 61 3.79 19.58 5.92
CA LYS A 61 3.35 19.37 7.30
C LYS A 61 3.23 17.88 7.57
N PHE A 62 3.43 17.49 8.82
CA PHE A 62 3.05 16.15 9.28
C PHE A 62 1.58 16.18 9.70
N ILE A 63 0.87 15.12 9.34
CA ILE A 63 -0.47 14.83 9.83
C ILE A 63 -0.45 13.49 10.55
N PHE A 64 -1.34 13.37 11.52
CA PHE A 64 -1.52 12.19 12.35
C PHE A 64 -2.99 11.79 12.25
N VAL A 65 -3.26 10.61 11.72
CA VAL A 65 -4.61 10.14 11.43
C VAL A 65 -4.81 8.80 12.13
N ASP A 66 -5.85 8.69 12.94
CA ASP A 66 -6.26 7.41 13.49
C ASP A 66 -6.75 6.51 12.35
N CYS A 67 -6.23 5.28 12.27
CA CYS A 67 -6.60 4.34 11.22
C CYS A 67 -8.08 3.97 11.22
N ASN A 68 -8.80 4.11 12.34
CA ASN A 68 -10.24 3.90 12.39
C ASN A 68 -11.03 4.99 11.64
N CYS A 69 -10.43 6.18 11.45
CA CYS A 69 -11.04 7.27 10.68
C CYS A 69 -10.82 7.12 9.18
N ILE A 70 -10.09 6.09 8.72
CA ILE A 70 -9.78 5.86 7.32
C ILE A 70 -10.73 4.78 6.79
N CYS A 71 -11.63 5.15 5.89
CA CYS A 71 -12.54 4.21 5.24
C CYS A 71 -11.86 3.43 4.11
N ALA A 72 -10.97 4.08 3.36
CA ALA A 72 -10.24 3.44 2.27
C ALA A 72 -8.90 4.11 2.00
N VAL A 73 -7.98 3.33 1.42
CA VAL A 73 -6.69 3.80 0.93
C VAL A 73 -6.58 3.41 -0.54
N ILE A 74 -6.32 4.39 -1.41
CA ILE A 74 -6.09 4.17 -2.84
C ILE A 74 -4.64 4.54 -3.12
N ALA A 75 -3.87 3.58 -3.64
CA ALA A 75 -2.45 3.76 -3.93
C ALA A 75 -2.12 3.10 -5.27
N ASP A 76 -1.33 3.78 -6.08
CA ASP A 76 -0.67 3.17 -7.23
C ASP A 76 0.62 2.52 -6.71
N CYS A 77 0.52 1.25 -6.35
CA CYS A 77 1.55 0.54 -5.60
C CYS A 77 1.87 -0.80 -6.26
N LEU A 78 1.94 -0.80 -7.59
CA LEU A 78 2.25 -1.98 -8.40
C LEU A 78 3.47 -2.72 -7.85
N ASP A 79 4.53 -2.03 -7.46
CA ASP A 79 5.74 -2.63 -6.90
C ASP A 79 5.52 -3.30 -5.52
N VAL A 80 4.71 -2.69 -4.65
CA VAL A 80 4.42 -3.21 -3.30
C VAL A 80 3.46 -4.41 -3.36
N ILE A 81 2.48 -4.37 -4.28
CA ILE A 81 1.55 -5.48 -4.51
C ILE A 81 2.26 -6.60 -5.26
N ALA A 82 3.10 -6.29 -6.25
CA ALA A 82 3.88 -7.26 -7.02
C ALA A 82 4.74 -8.15 -6.12
N ASP A 83 5.55 -7.55 -5.25
CA ASP A 83 6.43 -8.29 -4.34
C ASP A 83 5.63 -9.13 -3.33
N GLN A 84 4.48 -8.62 -2.87
CA GLN A 84 3.64 -9.30 -1.87
C GLN A 84 2.81 -10.46 -2.46
N PHE A 85 2.33 -10.33 -3.69
CA PHE A 85 1.47 -11.32 -4.34
C PHE A 85 2.20 -12.16 -5.40
N GLY A 86 3.51 -11.93 -5.59
CA GLY A 86 4.30 -12.60 -6.60
C GLY A 86 3.83 -12.28 -8.01
N LEU A 87 3.34 -11.07 -8.24
CA LEU A 87 2.87 -10.61 -9.55
C LEU A 87 4.06 -9.99 -10.28
N SER A 88 4.36 -10.46 -11.49
CA SER A 88 5.20 -9.74 -12.44
C SER A 88 4.29 -9.04 -13.44
N TYR A 89 4.33 -7.71 -13.47
CA TYR A 89 3.67 -6.95 -14.52
C TYR A 89 4.65 -6.87 -15.69
N GLU A 90 4.27 -7.41 -16.86
CA GLU A 90 4.99 -7.11 -18.09
C GLU A 90 4.68 -5.65 -18.43
N GLU A 91 5.71 -4.80 -18.51
CA GLU A 91 5.57 -3.44 -19.02
C GLU A 91 5.08 -3.52 -20.46
N GLU A 92 3.78 -3.31 -20.71
CA GLU A 92 3.31 -2.90 -22.03
C GLU A 92 3.79 -1.48 -22.31
N ASN A 93 5.08 -1.35 -22.63
CA ASN A 93 5.63 -0.22 -23.35
C ASN A 93 5.10 -0.26 -24.78
N ALA A 94 3.91 0.28 -25.00
CA ALA A 94 3.51 0.77 -26.32
C ALA A 94 3.66 2.30 -26.32
N VAL A 95 4.92 2.75 -26.32
CA VAL A 95 5.26 4.04 -26.92
C VAL A 95 4.93 3.91 -28.40
N VAL A 96 3.84 4.54 -28.85
CA VAL A 96 3.65 4.82 -30.27
C VAL A 96 4.20 6.22 -30.50
N GLU A 97 5.50 6.30 -30.77
CA GLU A 97 6.15 7.48 -31.33
C GLU A 97 5.85 7.55 -32.84
N GLY A 98 5.37 8.71 -33.30
CA GLY A 98 5.43 9.20 -34.69
C GLY A 98 4.47 8.55 -35.70
N GLU A 99 4.01 9.21 -36.76
CA GLU A 99 4.47 10.43 -37.43
C GLU A 99 3.28 11.16 -38.09
N GLU A 100 3.54 12.44 -38.43
CA GLU A 100 2.71 13.50 -39.05
C GLU A 100 1.55 13.13 -39.99
#